data_AF-A0A421JY63-F1
#
_entry.id   AF-A0A421JY63-F1
#
_cell.length_a   1.000
_cell.length_b   1.000
_cell.length_c   1.000
_cell.angle_alpha   90.00
_cell.angle_beta   90.00
_cell.angle_gamma   90.00
#
_symmetry.space_group_name_H-M   'P 1'
#
loop_
_entity.id
_entity.type
_entity.pdbx_description
1 polymer ?
#
loop_
_entity_poly.entity_id
_entity_poly.type
_entity_poly.pdbx_seq_one_letter_code
_entity_poly.pdbx_strand_id
1 'polypeptide(L)'
;MISFTNIGLEETSITIKDVLGYLRLEEGERLTEEALTFIGKAAIAHLDYWLWKYCDTQDVECFAVFVKTKNEKRGSILSMGNTNELDADVWLLEFHEKYGKSF
;
A
#
# COMPACT_ATOMS: atom_id res chain seq x y z
N MET A 1 -4.47 -13.65 12.00
CA MET A 1 -5.47 -12.63 11.65
C MET A 1 -4.76 -11.28 11.78
N ILE A 2 -4.61 -10.56 10.66
CA ILE A 2 -4.19 -9.16 10.71
C ILE A 2 -5.43 -8.35 11.08
N SER A 3 -5.26 -7.26 11.82
CA SER A 3 -6.30 -6.26 11.97
C SER A 3 -5.74 -4.94 11.51
N PHE A 4 -6.37 -4.35 10.49
CA PHE A 4 -6.07 -2.99 10.09
C PHE A 4 -6.54 -2.03 11.16
N THR A 5 -5.64 -1.20 11.66
CA THR A 5 -6.03 -0.07 12.48
C THR A 5 -6.36 1.08 11.55
N ASN A 6 -7.62 1.54 11.60
CA ASN A 6 -8.03 2.72 10.89
C ASN A 6 -7.58 3.94 11.70
N ILE A 7 -6.46 4.52 11.29
CA ILE A 7 -5.84 5.66 11.96
C ILE A 7 -5.95 6.83 10.99
N GLY A 8 -6.42 7.98 11.48
CA GLY A 8 -6.53 9.18 10.66
C GLY A 8 -5.22 9.48 9.94
N LEU A 9 -5.31 9.97 8.70
CA LEU A 9 -4.20 10.38 7.85
C LEU A 9 -3.22 11.37 8.52
N GLU A 10 -3.62 12.02 9.63
CA GLU A 10 -2.78 12.93 10.41
C GLU A 10 -1.72 12.23 11.26
N GLU A 11 -1.89 10.95 11.60
CA GLU A 11 -0.92 10.17 12.39
C GLU A 11 0.08 9.39 11.52
N THR A 12 0.18 9.72 10.23
CA THR A 12 1.14 9.13 9.30
C THR A 12 2.17 10.13 8.87
N SER A 13 3.45 9.79 9.06
CA SER A 13 4.56 10.51 8.41
C SER A 13 4.58 10.35 6.88
N ILE A 14 3.64 9.61 6.32
CA ILE A 14 3.49 9.34 4.88
C ILE A 14 2.20 10.00 4.45
N THR A 15 2.30 10.98 3.57
CA THR A 15 1.15 11.71 3.05
C THR A 15 0.63 11.02 1.79
N ILE A 16 -0.64 11.25 1.45
CA ILE A 16 -1.20 10.79 0.17
C ILE A 16 -0.39 11.31 -1.03
N LYS A 17 0.20 12.50 -0.93
CA LYS A 17 1.10 13.06 -1.95
C LYS A 17 2.37 12.24 -2.14
N ASP A 18 2.92 11.70 -1.06
CA ASP A 18 4.07 10.80 -1.15
C ASP A 18 3.68 9.54 -1.92
N VAL A 19 2.52 8.95 -1.61
CA VAL A 19 2.04 7.75 -2.33
C VAL A 19 1.79 8.05 -3.81
N LEU A 20 1.09 9.14 -4.13
CA LEU A 20 0.82 9.57 -5.51
C LEU A 20 2.09 9.90 -6.30
N GLY A 21 3.16 10.36 -5.65
CA GLY A 21 4.45 10.63 -6.29
C GLY A 21 5.15 9.36 -6.79
N TYR A 22 4.90 8.22 -6.15
CA TYR A 22 5.47 6.92 -6.50
C TYR A 22 4.60 6.12 -7.46
N LEU A 23 3.28 6.30 -7.39
CA LEU A 23 2.36 5.63 -8.29
C LEU A 23 2.35 6.33 -9.65
N ARG A 24 3.01 5.71 -10.63
CA ARG A 24 2.86 6.04 -12.04
C ARG A 24 2.01 4.96 -12.69
N LEU A 25 0.90 5.37 -13.30
CA LEU A 25 0.14 4.49 -14.17
C LEU A 25 0.93 4.26 -15.47
N GLU A 26 0.55 3.24 -16.24
CA GLU A 26 1.05 3.10 -17.60
C GLU A 26 0.73 4.37 -18.42
N GLU A 27 1.58 4.67 -19.40
CA GLU A 27 1.53 5.92 -20.19
C GLU A 27 1.88 7.22 -19.44
N GLY A 28 2.30 7.15 -18.18
CA GLY A 28 2.75 8.32 -17.41
C GLY A 28 1.63 9.16 -16.84
N GLU A 29 0.39 8.64 -16.89
CA GLU A 29 -0.75 9.22 -16.20
C GLU A 29 -0.53 9.19 -14.68
N ARG A 30 -1.03 10.23 -14.00
CA ARG A 30 -0.98 10.33 -12.55
C ARG A 30 -2.34 9.97 -11.99
N LEU A 31 -2.34 9.05 -11.02
CA LEU A 31 -3.52 8.85 -10.18
C LEU A 31 -3.91 10.17 -9.52
N THR A 32 -5.20 10.46 -9.53
CA THR A 32 -5.77 11.55 -8.72
C THR A 32 -5.92 11.07 -7.29
N GLU A 33 -5.96 12.03 -6.35
CA GLU A 33 -6.19 11.73 -4.94
C GLU A 33 -7.52 11.00 -4.72
N GLU A 34 -8.54 11.36 -5.50
CA GLU A 34 -9.89 10.78 -5.46
C GLU A 34 -9.93 9.30 -5.85
N ALA A 35 -8.97 8.83 -6.64
CA ALA A 35 -8.87 7.43 -7.07
C ALA A 35 -8.17 6.53 -6.04
N LEU A 36 -7.56 7.12 -5.01
CA LEU A 36 -6.79 6.39 -4.00
C LEU A 36 -7.57 6.30 -2.69
N THR A 37 -7.97 5.09 -2.31
CA THR A 37 -8.65 4.82 -1.05
C THR A 37 -7.67 4.25 -0.03
N PHE A 38 -7.50 4.94 1.10
CA PHE A 38 -6.70 4.39 2.20
C PHE A 38 -7.47 3.27 2.91
N ILE A 39 -6.85 2.09 3.03
CA ILE A 39 -7.46 0.93 3.68
C ILE A 39 -7.10 0.90 5.16
N GLY A 40 -5.83 1.12 5.50
CA GLY A 40 -5.38 1.13 6.88
C GLY A 40 -3.90 0.82 7.05
N LYS A 41 -3.51 0.66 8.32
CA LYS A 41 -2.15 0.24 8.70
C LYS A 41 -2.17 -1.13 9.32
N ALA A 42 -1.12 -1.90 9.06
CA ALA A 42 -0.87 -3.18 9.71
C ALA A 42 0.60 -3.29 10.09
N ALA A 43 0.88 -4.01 11.17
CA ALA A 43 2.24 -4.37 11.55
C ALA A 43 2.39 -5.88 11.45
N ILE A 44 3.39 -6.34 10.69
CA ILE A 44 3.69 -7.77 10.54
C ILE A 44 5.18 -7.96 10.83
N ALA A 45 5.49 -8.71 11.89
CA ALA A 45 6.84 -8.88 12.41
C ALA A 45 7.54 -7.53 12.74
N HIS A 46 8.63 -7.21 12.04
CA HIS A 46 9.43 -5.99 12.25
C HIS A 46 9.11 -4.87 11.25
N LEU A 47 8.07 -5.07 10.43
CA LEU A 47 7.65 -4.17 9.36
C LEU A 47 6.29 -3.54 9.67
N ASP A 48 6.18 -2.26 9.37
CA ASP A 48 4.94 -1.50 9.38
C ASP A 48 4.50 -1.27 7.93
N TYR A 49 3.21 -1.48 7.68
CA TYR A 49 2.55 -1.40 6.39
C TYR A 49 1.48 -0.33 6.40
N TRP A 50 1.40 0.40 5.30
CA TRP A 50 0.27 1.26 4.98
C TRP A 50 -0.26 0.84 3.62
N LEU A 51 -1.56 0.56 3.57
CA LEU A 51 -2.19 0.00 2.39
C LEU A 51 -3.20 0.98 1.81
N TRP A 52 -3.07 1.23 0.52
CA TRP A 52 -4.04 1.97 -0.29
C TRP A 52 -4.54 1.08 -1.42
N LYS A 53 -5.77 1.31 -1.83
CA LYS A 53 -6.44 0.66 -2.94
C LYS A 53 -6.74 1.68 -4.03
N TYR A 54 -6.60 1.28 -5.28
CA TYR A 54 -6.95 2.09 -6.45
C TYR A 54 -7.32 1.20 -7.63
N CYS A 55 -7.91 1.76 -8.68
CA CYS A 55 -8.10 1.05 -9.96
C CYS A 55 -7.11 1.58 -11.00
N ASP A 56 -6.50 0.69 -11.77
CA ASP A 56 -5.66 1.10 -12.90
C ASP A 56 -6.50 1.49 -14.14
N THR A 57 -5.82 1.85 -15.24
CA THR A 57 -6.47 2.29 -16.49
C THR A 57 -7.27 1.19 -17.18
N GLN A 58 -7.11 -0.07 -16.76
CA GLN A 58 -7.82 -1.23 -17.29
C GLN A 58 -8.93 -1.72 -16.34
N ASP A 59 -9.33 -0.88 -15.37
CA ASP A 59 -10.31 -1.20 -14.32
C ASP A 59 -9.89 -2.38 -13.43
N VAL A 60 -8.59 -2.68 -13.35
CA VAL A 60 -8.06 -3.70 -12.45
C VAL A 60 -7.80 -3.09 -11.09
N GLU A 61 -8.35 -3.72 -10.05
CA GLU A 61 -8.09 -3.37 -8.67
C GLU A 61 -6.61 -3.58 -8.34
N CYS A 62 -5.98 -2.55 -7.79
CA CYS A 62 -4.59 -2.54 -7.39
C CYS A 62 -4.45 -2.14 -5.92
N PHE A 63 -3.38 -2.65 -5.30
CA PHE A 63 -2.95 -2.19 -3.98
C PHE A 63 -1.58 -1.53 -4.08
N ALA A 64 -1.49 -0.33 -3.48
CA ALA A 64 -0.24 0.34 -3.20
C ALA A 64 0.11 0.14 -1.73
N VAL A 65 1.31 -0.34 -1.47
CA VAL A 65 1.79 -0.62 -0.11
C VAL A 65 3.08 0.14 0.17
N PHE A 66 3.04 0.96 1.21
CA PHE A 66 4.25 1.52 1.80
C PHE A 66 4.73 0.58 2.91
N VAL A 67 5.99 0.19 2.85
CA VAL A 67 6.65 -0.70 3.81
C VAL A 67 7.76 0.06 4.51
N LYS A 68 7.83 -0.06 5.83
CA LYS A 68 8.89 0.54 6.65
C LYS A 68 9.36 -0.45 7.70
N THR A 69 10.67 -0.60 7.87
CA THR A 69 11.21 -1.24 9.07
C THR A 69 11.09 -0.28 10.26
N LYS A 70 10.87 -0.81 11.46
CA LYS A 70 10.69 0.02 12.67
C LYS A 70 11.86 0.96 12.98
N ASN A 71 13.06 0.65 12.48
CA ASN A 71 14.30 1.37 12.80
C ASN A 71 14.77 2.31 11.68
N GLU A 72 14.20 2.24 10.47
CA GLU A 72 14.65 3.08 9.35
C GLU A 72 13.86 4.37 9.24
N LYS A 73 14.51 5.41 8.70
CA LYS A 73 13.86 6.69 8.41
C LYS A 73 13.16 6.70 7.05
N ARG A 74 13.56 5.84 6.12
CA ARG A 74 13.02 5.76 4.76
C ARG A 74 12.33 4.41 4.60
N GLY A 75 11.15 4.41 3.99
CA GLY A 75 10.46 3.19 3.57
C GLY A 75 10.49 3.03 2.06
N SER A 76 9.81 2.01 1.58
CA SER A 76 9.68 1.71 0.15
C SER A 76 8.22 1.58 -0.22
N ILE A 77 7.87 1.98 -1.44
CA ILE A 77 6.52 1.84 -1.98
C ILE A 77 6.57 0.80 -3.09
N LEU A 78 5.63 -0.15 -3.04
CA LEU A 78 5.37 -1.10 -4.11
C LEU A 78 3.90 -1.02 -4.49
N SER A 79 3.61 -1.23 -5.76
CA SER A 79 2.24 -1.36 -6.26
C SER A 79 2.08 -2.63 -7.04
N MET A 80 0.96 -3.31 -6.83
CA MET A 80 0.68 -4.60 -7.45
C MET A 80 -0.83 -4.77 -7.66
N GLY A 81 -1.18 -5.35 -8.81
CA GLY A 81 -2.57 -5.71 -9.12
C GLY A 81 -3.10 -6.81 -8.21
N ASN A 82 -4.38 -6.73 -7.86
CA ASN A 82 -5.14 -7.74 -7.13
C ASN A 82 -5.89 -8.64 -8.13
N THR A 83 -5.16 -9.37 -8.97
CA THR A 83 -5.74 -10.21 -10.04
C THR A 83 -6.59 -11.37 -9.54
N ASN A 84 -6.49 -11.71 -8.25
CA ASN A 84 -7.22 -12.80 -7.61
C ASN A 84 -8.41 -12.30 -6.77
N GLU A 85 -8.74 -10.99 -6.83
CA GLU A 85 -9.83 -10.37 -6.07
C GLU A 85 -9.76 -10.69 -4.56
N LEU A 86 -8.55 -10.74 -4.00
CA LEU A 86 -8.33 -11.04 -2.59
C LEU A 86 -8.76 -9.88 -1.70
N ASP A 87 -9.30 -10.20 -0.54
CA ASP A 87 -9.49 -9.22 0.53
C ASP A 87 -8.15 -8.62 0.95
N ALA A 88 -8.16 -7.35 1.37
CA ALA A 88 -6.95 -6.60 1.72
C ALA A 88 -6.07 -7.30 2.77
N ASP A 89 -6.67 -7.97 3.75
CA ASP A 89 -5.94 -8.74 4.78
C ASP A 89 -5.16 -9.91 4.16
N VAL A 90 -5.81 -10.66 3.28
CA VAL A 90 -5.24 -11.84 2.63
C VAL A 90 -4.17 -11.41 1.64
N TRP A 91 -4.45 -10.39 0.84
CA TRP A 91 -3.51 -9.82 -0.11
C TRP A 91 -2.23 -9.34 0.59
N LEU A 92 -2.36 -8.63 1.72
CA LEU A 92 -1.20 -8.11 2.46
C LEU A 92 -0.35 -9.24 3.07
N LEU A 93 -0.98 -10.33 3.51
CA LEU A 93 -0.26 -11.51 3.98
C LEU A 93 0.55 -12.17 2.87
N GLU A 94 -0.07 -12.41 1.70
CA GLU A 94 0.64 -12.98 0.54
C GLU A 94 1.79 -12.07 0.09
N PHE A 95 1.54 -10.75 0.06
CA PHE A 95 2.58 -9.77 -0.22
C PHE A 95 3.73 -9.85 0.79
N HIS A 96 3.44 -9.94 2.10
CA HIS A 96 4.46 -10.07 3.14
C HIS A 96 5.28 -11.35 2.99
N GLU A 97 4.64 -12.49 2.72
CA GLU A 97 5.32 -13.77 2.57
C GLU A 97 6.27 -13.78 1.37
N LYS A 98 5.88 -13.11 0.29
CA LYS A 98 6.62 -13.07 -0.98
C LYS A 98 7.70 -11.99 -1.02
N TYR A 99 7.41 -10.79 -0.51
CA TYR A 99 8.29 -9.61 -0.64
C TYR A 99 8.75 -9.06 0.71
N GLY A 100 7.98 -9.25 1.78
CA GLY A 100 8.29 -8.73 3.12
C GLY A 100 9.64 -9.21 3.67
N LYS A 101 10.12 -10.39 3.25
CA LYS A 101 11.43 -10.94 3.66
C LYS A 101 12.63 -10.22 3.04
N SER A 102 12.41 -9.39 2.03
CA SER A 102 13.47 -8.64 1.33
C SER A 102 13.64 -7.22 1.86
N PHE A 103 12.83 -6.83 2.85
CA PHE A 103 12.89 -5.54 3.54
C PHE A 103 13.59 -5.66 4.90
#